data_AF-A0A747XIA3-F1
#
_entry.id   AF-A0A747XIA3-F1
#
_cell.length_a   1.000
_cell.length_b   1.000
_cell.length_c   1.000
_cell.angle_alpha   90.00
_cell.angle_beta   90.00
_cell.angle_gamma   90.00
#
_symmetry.space_group_name_H-M   'P 1'
#
loop_
_entity.id
_entity.type
_entity.pdbx_description
1 polymer ?
#
loop_
_entity_poly.entity_id
_entity_poly.type
_entity_poly.pdbx_seq_one_letter_code
_entity_poly.pdbx_strand_id
1 'polypeptide(L)' 'MNNYYKCSFCGASELDAKKIIAKGSKDEAAICSECVVSCVNVLINSAVVTKAKELNVSRGA' A
#
# COMPACT_ATOMS: atom_id res chain seq x y z
N MET A 1 -23.37 17.58 -4.54
CA MET A 1 -21.91 17.63 -4.73
C MET A 1 -21.38 16.21 -4.81
N ASN A 2 -20.95 15.76 -5.99
CA ASN A 2 -20.22 14.49 -6.11
C ASN A 2 -18.85 14.69 -5.46
N ASN A 3 -18.64 14.10 -4.28
CA ASN A 3 -17.33 14.07 -3.65
C ASN A 3 -16.49 13.01 -4.37
N TYR A 4 -15.74 13.43 -5.38
CA TYR A 4 -14.77 12.55 -6.03
C TYR A 4 -13.58 12.35 -5.09
N TYR A 5 -13.49 11.18 -4.47
CA TYR A 5 -12.37 10.83 -3.60
C TYR A 5 -11.11 10.60 -4.44
N LYS A 6 -9.97 11.04 -3.90
CA LYS A 6 -8.66 10.85 -4.50
C LYS A 6 -7.80 9.99 -3.58
N CYS A 7 -7.07 9.05 -4.16
CA CYS A 7 -6.08 8.28 -3.45
C CYS A 7 -4.96 9.21 -2.95
N SER A 8 -4.71 9.23 -1.65
CA SER A 8 -3.65 10.04 -1.03
C SER A 8 -2.23 9.59 -1.43
N PHE A 9 -2.09 8.39 -2.01
CA PHE A 9 -0.81 7.78 -2.36
C PHE A 9 -0.42 8.00 -3.82
N CYS A 10 -1.37 7.84 -4.75
CA CYS A 10 -1.11 7.98 -6.20
C CYS A 10 -1.86 9.13 -6.87
N GLY A 11 -2.72 9.85 -6.13
CA GLY A 11 -3.50 10.99 -6.64
C GLY A 11 -4.69 10.63 -7.54
N ALA A 12 -4.85 9.35 -7.91
CA ALA A 12 -5.92 8.90 -8.79
C ALA A 12 -7.30 9.14 -8.16
N SER A 13 -8.25 9.55 -9.00
CA SER A 13 -9.63 9.78 -8.58
C SER A 13 -10.48 8.54 -8.79
N GLU A 14 -11.61 8.46 -8.08
CA GLU A 14 -12.55 7.34 -8.23
C GLU A 14 -13.13 7.21 -9.67
N LEU A 15 -13.04 8.27 -10.47
CA LEU A 15 -13.40 8.28 -11.89
C LEU A 15 -12.41 7.50 -12.77
N ASP A 16 -11.16 7.30 -12.32
CA ASP A 16 -10.11 6.64 -13.09
C ASP A 16 -10.22 5.10 -13.05
N ALA A 17 -11.41 4.55 -12.78
CA ALA A 17 -11.68 3.13 -12.57
C ALA A 17 -10.89 2.46 -11.41
N LYS A 18 -10.18 3.25 -10.61
CA LYS A 18 -9.47 2.77 -9.42
C LYS A 18 -10.39 2.85 -8.22
N LYS A 19 -10.91 1.71 -7.80
CA LYS A 19 -11.77 1.60 -6.61
C LYS A 19 -11.01 2.10 -5.37
N ILE A 20 -11.50 3.16 -4.74
CA ILE A 20 -11.12 3.53 -3.37
C ILE A 20 -11.69 2.46 -2.44
N ILE A 21 -10.84 1.82 -1.64
CA ILE A 21 -11.21 0.66 -0.82
C ILE A 21 -11.18 0.94 0.68
N ALA A 22 -10.46 1.98 1.10
CA ALA A 22 -10.56 2.51 2.45
C ALA A 22 -10.51 4.04 2.38
N LYS A 23 -11.35 4.65 3.21
CA LYS A 23 -11.51 6.09 3.34
C LYS A 23 -11.86 6.35 4.80
N GLY A 24 -11.13 7.23 5.46
CA GLY A 24 -11.57 7.73 6.76
C GLY A 24 -12.68 8.78 6.58
N SER A 25 -12.89 9.63 7.58
CA SER A 25 -14.05 10.55 7.60
C SER A 25 -13.97 11.67 6.55
N LYS A 26 -13.61 12.90 6.95
CA LYS A 26 -13.75 14.10 6.11
C LYS A 26 -12.40 14.60 5.54
N ASP A 27 -11.32 14.37 6.29
CA ASP A 27 -9.95 14.80 5.95
C ASP A 27 -8.92 13.68 6.10
N GLU A 28 -9.42 12.45 6.28
CA GLU A 28 -8.58 11.29 6.46
C GLU A 28 -8.11 10.72 5.12
N ALA A 29 -6.97 10.05 5.15
CA ALA A 29 -6.39 9.44 3.96
C ALA A 29 -7.36 8.45 3.29
N ALA A 30 -7.31 8.42 1.96
CA ALA A 30 -8.01 7.45 1.15
C ALA A 30 -7.00 6.66 0.32
N ILE A 31 -7.23 5.37 0.14
CA ILE A 31 -6.33 4.49 -0.61
C ILE A 31 -7.11 3.68 -1.65
N CYS A 32 -6.55 3.61 -2.86
CA CYS A 32 -7.10 2.78 -3.93
C CYS A 32 -6.57 1.34 -3.87
N SER A 33 -7.30 0.44 -4.53
CA SER A 33 -6.95 -0.99 -4.63
C SER A 33 -5.53 -1.25 -5.13
N GLU A 34 -5.08 -0.55 -6.17
CA GLU A 34 -3.72 -0.71 -6.71
C GLU A 34 -2.63 -0.31 -5.70
N CYS A 35 -2.84 0.78 -4.96
CA CYS A 35 -1.89 1.19 -3.93
C CYS A 35 -1.80 0.15 -2.81
N VAL A 36 -2.90 -0.51 -2.45
CA VAL A 36 -2.88 -1.61 -1.49
C VAL A 36 -2.06 -2.80 -2.01
N VAL A 37 -2.23 -3.19 -3.27
CA VAL A 37 -1.42 -4.28 -3.87
C VAL A 37 0.08 -3.93 -3.81
N SER A 38 0.44 -2.70 -4.16
CA SER A 38 1.83 -2.22 -4.08
C SER A 38 2.36 -2.25 -2.64
N CYS A 39 1.59 -1.79 -1.66
CA CYS A 39 1.97 -1.86 -0.25
C CYS A 39 2.17 -3.30 0.23
N VAL A 40 1.28 -4.22 -0.13
CA VAL A 40 1.40 -5.64 0.22
C VAL A 40 2.68 -6.23 -0.38
N ASN A 41 3.01 -5.93 -1.64
CA ASN A 41 4.26 -6.39 -2.25
C ASN A 41 5.50 -5.87 -1.52
N VAL A 42 5.51 -4.61 -1.10
CA VAL A 42 6.61 -4.03 -0.31
C VAL A 42 6.74 -4.73 1.05
N LEU A 43 5.62 -5.00 1.73
CA LEU A 43 5.61 -5.70 3.02
C LEU A 43 6.12 -7.14 2.89
N ILE A 44 5.67 -7.87 1.87
CA ILE A 44 6.15 -9.23 1.58
C ILE A 44 7.65 -9.21 1.29
N ASN A 45 8.11 -8.32 0.41
CA ASN A 45 9.53 -8.19 0.09
C ASN A 45 10.36 -7.87 1.34
N SER A 46 9.88 -6.95 2.19
CA SER A 46 10.57 -6.58 3.43
C SER A 46 10.66 -7.73 4.42
N ALA A 47 9.60 -8.55 4.53
CA ALA A 47 9.60 -9.75 5.36
C ALA A 47 10.58 -10.82 4.84
N VAL A 48 10.64 -11.03 3.53
CA VAL A 48 11.59 -11.98 2.89
C VAL A 48 13.03 -11.51 3.08
N VAL A 49 13.31 -10.22 2.88
CA VAL A 49 14.65 -9.64 3.08
C VAL A 49 15.08 -9.76 4.54
N THR A 50 14.18 -9.53 5.49
CA THR A 50 14.48 -9.67 6.93
C THR A 50 14.83 -11.13 7.27
N LYS A 51 14.01 -12.09 6.82
CA LYS A 51 14.27 -13.53 6.96
C LYS A 51 15.59 -13.96 6.33
N ALA A 52 15.89 -13.47 5.12
CA ALA A 52 17.14 -13.77 4.44
C ALA A 52 18.36 -13.19 5.18
N LYS A 53 18.23 -12.03 5.81
CA LYS A 53 19.30 -11.44 6.63
C LYS A 53 19.56 -12.27 7.89
N GLU A 54 18.51 -12.78 8.54
CA GLU A 54 18.64 -13.69 9.70
C GLU A 54 19.34 -15.01 9.33
N LEU A 55 18.96 -15.63 8.20
CA LEU A 55 19.57 -16.88 7.69
C LEU A 55 21.03 -16.71 7.24
N ASN A 56 21.41 -15.54 6.71
CA ASN A 56 22.79 -15.23 6.35
C ASN A 56 23.66 -14.89 7.56
N VAL A 57 23.08 -14.46 8.69
CA VAL A 57 23.80 -14.29 9.96
C VAL A 57 24.10 -15.64 10.64
N SER A 58 23.26 -16.66 10.44
CA SER A 58 23.46 -17.98 11.08
C SER A 58 24.47 -18.91 10.38
N ARG A 59 24.90 -18.58 9.15
CA ARG A 59 25.89 -19.38 8.37
C ARG A 59 27.31 -18.79 8.40
N GLY A 60 27.50 -17.72 9.18
CA GLY A 60 28.80 -17.11 9.44
C GLY A 60 29.17 -17.21 10.91
N ALA A 61 29.36 -18.43 11.42
CA ALA A 61 29.98 -18.75 12.70
C ALA A 61 30.81 -20.03 12.54
#